data_AF-A0A8J3W384-F1
#
_entry.id   AF-A0A8J3W384-F1
#
_cell.length_a   1.000
_cell.length_b   1.000
_cell.length_c   1.000
_cell.angle_alpha   90.00
_cell.angle_beta   90.00
_cell.angle_gamma   90.00
#
_symmetry.space_group_name_H-M   'P 1'
#
loop_
_entity.id
_entity.type
_entity.pdbx_description
1 polymer ?
#
loop_
_entity_poly.entity_id
_entity_poly.type
_entity_poly.pdbx_seq_one_letter_code
_entity_poly.pdbx_strand_id
1 'polypeptide(L)'
;MTHPGSCERAKGHHCACSICGGAQHGWTYGLMLARDPSPVARQEARDRNDSDWAKTPPPIGRRGPSKRRKEIATDSATIDLVDWLSKNPSTIKHIQEVGDILSGPVIEELDKRFGGSTPRETRRRLTNHFWCDLLAALAEAIGKFSKAMDQIPEHVTTAIMQSRKAERRSALLEGLVTLAVRTAWEPIKSMIRTTGIEELQRTCRILAVLICPAPENHKAVQDGALLPLAKEGMLEISRERLAQVFPEDWVRRLRDDLGGA
;
A
#
# COMPACT_ATOMS: atom_id res chain seq x y z
N MET A 1 1.51 15.35 26.33
CA MET A 1 2.34 16.26 25.50
C MET A 1 1.76 16.25 24.10
N THR A 2 1.43 17.42 23.57
CA THR A 2 0.81 17.57 22.24
C THR A 2 1.83 17.25 21.16
N HIS A 3 1.46 16.38 20.21
CA HIS A 3 2.30 16.06 19.06
C HIS A 3 2.43 17.31 18.15
N PRO A 4 3.58 17.55 17.49
CA PRO A 4 3.76 18.74 16.68
C PRO A 4 2.87 18.66 15.44
N GLY A 5 1.97 19.62 15.26
CA GLY A 5 1.12 19.69 14.07
C GLY A 5 1.89 19.88 12.75
N SER A 6 3.21 20.10 12.79
CA SER A 6 4.10 20.07 11.63
C SER A 6 4.41 18.65 11.15
N CYS A 7 4.33 17.64 12.02
CA CYS A 7 4.54 16.24 11.65
C CYS A 7 3.25 15.62 11.08
N GLU A 8 2.09 15.90 11.69
CA GLU A 8 0.78 15.49 11.16
C GLU A 8 0.51 16.09 9.77
N ARG A 9 0.92 17.35 9.57
CA ARG A 9 0.78 18.07 8.30
C ARG A 9 2.05 18.04 7.45
N ALA A 10 2.94 17.09 7.71
CA ALA A 10 4.19 16.99 6.98
C ALA A 10 3.92 16.68 5.50
N LYS A 11 4.52 17.49 4.63
CA LYS A 11 4.58 17.27 3.18
C LYS A 11 6.01 16.99 2.70
N GLY A 12 6.96 16.95 3.64
CA GLY A 12 8.38 16.83 3.33
C GLY A 12 8.83 15.39 3.25
N HIS A 13 9.86 15.14 2.44
CA HIS A 13 10.39 13.79 2.20
C HIS A 13 11.37 13.29 3.28
N HIS A 14 11.20 13.75 4.52
CA HIS A 14 12.06 13.41 5.64
C HIS A 14 11.28 13.46 6.95
N CYS A 15 11.52 12.49 7.84
CA CYS A 15 10.94 12.45 9.16
C CYS A 15 12.02 12.28 10.24
N ALA A 16 11.97 13.16 11.24
CA ALA A 16 12.83 13.11 12.44
C ALA A 16 12.02 13.28 13.73
N CYS A 17 10.70 13.08 13.68
CA CYS A 17 9.83 13.32 14.84
C CYS A 17 10.08 12.26 15.93
N SER A 18 10.69 12.68 17.03
CA SER A 18 10.93 11.80 18.18
C SER A 18 9.72 11.61 19.10
N ILE A 19 8.59 12.26 18.80
CA ILE A 19 7.37 12.16 19.60
C ILE A 19 6.52 10.99 19.10
N CYS A 20 6.21 10.91 17.80
CA CYS A 20 5.47 9.77 17.23
C CYS A 20 6.38 8.75 16.53
N GLY A 21 7.69 8.97 16.46
CA GLY A 21 8.60 8.09 15.71
C GLY A 21 8.24 7.94 14.22
N GLY A 22 7.57 8.95 13.65
CA GLY A 22 7.08 8.92 12.26
C GLY A 22 5.73 8.26 12.04
N ALA A 23 5.09 7.68 13.07
CA ALA A 23 3.82 6.97 12.91
C ALA A 23 2.64 7.85 12.46
N GLN A 24 2.78 9.18 12.57
CA GLN A 24 1.76 10.17 12.16
C GLN A 24 2.22 11.04 11.00
N HIS A 25 3.32 10.69 10.32
CA HIS A 25 3.86 11.48 9.23
C HIS A 25 2.88 11.52 8.06
N GLY A 26 2.39 12.70 7.68
CA GLY A 26 1.68 12.98 6.41
C GLY A 26 0.27 12.41 6.24
N TRP A 27 -0.02 11.19 6.72
CA TRP A 27 -1.28 10.50 6.41
C TRP A 27 -2.50 11.15 7.06
N THR A 28 -2.38 11.74 8.25
CA THR A 28 -3.48 12.44 8.93
C THR A 28 -3.93 13.66 8.13
N TYR A 29 -2.98 14.41 7.56
CA TYR A 29 -3.26 15.50 6.64
C TYR A 29 -3.83 15.02 5.30
N GLY A 30 -3.35 13.90 4.76
CA GLY A 30 -3.96 13.26 3.59
C GLY A 30 -5.44 12.94 3.81
N LEU A 31 -5.78 12.35 4.96
CA LEU A 31 -7.19 12.08 5.32
C LEU A 31 -8.00 13.36 5.53
N MET A 32 -7.40 14.38 6.13
CA MET A 32 -8.05 15.68 6.29
C MET A 32 -8.43 16.29 4.93
N LEU A 33 -7.52 16.27 3.95
CA LEU A 33 -7.79 16.73 2.59
C LEU A 33 -8.83 15.86 1.87
N ALA A 34 -8.81 14.55 2.08
CA ALA A 34 -9.79 13.64 1.48
C ALA A 34 -11.20 13.84 2.06
N ARG A 35 -11.32 14.18 3.35
CA ARG A 35 -12.60 14.45 4.02
C ARG A 35 -13.21 15.80 3.65
N ASP A 36 -12.41 16.75 3.16
CA ASP A 36 -12.91 18.06 2.76
C ASP A 36 -13.90 17.92 1.58
N PRO A 37 -15.18 18.30 1.73
CA PRO A 37 -16.15 18.25 0.65
C PRO A 37 -15.76 19.20 -0.50
N SER A 38 -15.00 20.25 -0.22
CA SER A 38 -14.46 21.15 -1.23
C SER A 38 -13.24 20.51 -1.92
N PRO A 39 -13.20 20.45 -3.26
CA PRO A 39 -12.03 19.96 -3.98
C PRO A 39 -10.90 20.99 -4.05
N VAL A 40 -11.13 22.25 -3.63
CA VAL A 40 -10.20 23.37 -3.85
C VAL A 40 -8.80 23.07 -3.34
N ALA A 41 -8.65 22.62 -2.08
CA ALA A 41 -7.34 22.35 -1.51
C ALA A 41 -6.59 21.19 -2.21
N ARG A 42 -7.33 20.19 -2.71
CA ARG A 42 -6.76 19.06 -3.47
C ARG A 42 -6.34 19.51 -4.87
N GLN A 43 -7.16 20.34 -5.52
CA GLN A 43 -6.83 20.93 -6.81
C GLN A 43 -5.60 21.84 -6.71
N GLU A 44 -5.50 22.69 -5.69
CA GLU A 44 -4.31 23.52 -5.47
C GLU A 44 -3.05 22.69 -5.20
N ALA A 45 -3.18 21.52 -4.55
CA ALA A 45 -2.06 20.60 -4.38
C ALA A 45 -1.62 20.03 -5.74
N ARG A 46 -2.57 19.63 -6.59
CA ARG A 46 -2.33 19.15 -7.95
C ARG A 46 -1.68 20.21 -8.82
N ASP A 47 -2.22 21.42 -8.87
CA ASP A 47 -1.71 22.52 -9.68
C ASP A 47 -0.27 22.90 -9.30
N ARG A 48 0.04 22.91 -7.99
CA ARG A 48 1.42 23.12 -7.50
C ARG A 48 2.34 21.99 -7.96
N ASN A 49 1.91 20.74 -7.83
CA ASN A 49 2.69 19.58 -8.25
C ASN A 49 2.95 19.60 -9.76
N ASP A 50 1.95 19.98 -10.56
CA ASP A 50 2.06 20.11 -12.01
C ASP A 50 3.02 21.24 -12.41
N SER A 51 2.96 22.38 -11.72
CA SER A 51 3.91 23.48 -11.90
C SER A 51 5.34 23.06 -11.60
N ASP A 52 5.55 22.34 -10.49
CA ASP A 52 6.87 21.84 -10.08
C ASP A 52 7.41 20.77 -11.02
N TRP A 53 6.53 19.89 -11.53
CA TRP A 53 6.87 18.91 -12.56
C TRP A 53 7.35 19.57 -13.84
N ALA A 54 6.63 20.61 -14.31
CA ALA A 54 6.99 21.36 -15.52
C ALA A 54 8.34 22.09 -15.38
N LYS A 55 8.66 22.59 -14.18
CA LYS A 55 9.94 23.27 -13.88
C LYS A 55 11.12 22.30 -13.74
N THR A 56 10.85 21.01 -13.57
CA THR A 56 11.89 20.00 -13.39
C THR A 56 12.06 19.25 -14.71
N PRO A 57 13.15 19.43 -15.48
CA PRO A 57 13.29 18.75 -16.77
C PRO A 57 13.55 17.24 -16.60
N PRO A 58 13.24 16.42 -17.62
CA PRO A 58 13.67 15.02 -17.67
C PRO A 58 15.20 14.93 -17.71
N PRO A 59 15.79 13.78 -17.30
CA PRO A 59 17.23 13.60 -17.39
C PRO A 59 17.73 13.68 -18.84
N ILE A 60 18.91 14.28 -19.03
CA ILE A 60 19.59 14.36 -20.32
C ILE A 60 20.66 13.26 -20.39
N GLY A 61 20.62 12.47 -21.46
CA GLY A 61 21.59 11.41 -21.72
C GLY A 61 21.44 10.22 -20.75
N ARG A 62 22.57 9.69 -20.26
CA ARG A 62 22.60 8.50 -19.37
C ARG A 62 22.36 8.81 -17.89
N ARG A 63 22.06 10.06 -17.53
CA ARG A 63 21.84 10.43 -16.12
C ARG A 63 20.49 9.91 -15.65
N GLY A 64 20.42 9.51 -14.38
CA GLY A 64 19.15 9.20 -13.74
C GLY A 64 18.33 10.48 -13.46
N PRO A 65 17.01 10.33 -13.21
CA PRO A 65 16.14 11.40 -12.74
C PRO A 65 16.68 12.07 -11.47
N SER A 66 16.54 13.39 -11.36
CA SER A 66 16.94 14.13 -10.15
C SER A 66 16.07 13.73 -8.96
N LYS A 67 16.62 13.89 -7.74
CA LYS A 67 15.86 13.65 -6.49
C LYS A 67 14.53 14.40 -6.49
N ARG A 68 14.54 15.70 -6.82
CA ARG A 68 13.33 16.52 -6.89
C ARG A 68 12.30 15.99 -7.89
N ARG A 69 12.73 15.49 -9.06
CA ARG A 69 11.82 14.90 -10.06
C ARG A 69 11.13 13.65 -9.51
N LYS A 70 11.88 12.82 -8.78
CA LYS A 70 11.37 11.62 -8.13
C LYS A 70 10.33 11.95 -7.06
N GLU A 71 10.63 12.92 -6.20
CA GLU A 71 9.72 13.43 -5.16
C GLU A 71 8.38 13.89 -5.77
N ILE A 72 8.42 14.77 -6.77
CA ILE A 72 7.21 15.31 -7.45
C ILE A 72 6.38 14.20 -8.13
N ALA A 73 7.04 13.19 -8.71
CA ALA A 73 6.33 12.06 -9.29
C ALA A 73 5.55 11.26 -8.24
N THR A 74 6.16 11.00 -7.08
CA THR A 74 5.47 10.33 -5.98
C THR A 74 4.42 11.21 -5.29
N ASP A 75 4.62 12.53 -5.23
CA ASP A 75 3.61 13.47 -4.74
C ASP A 75 2.38 13.47 -5.65
N SER A 76 2.57 13.38 -6.97
CA SER A 76 1.46 13.19 -7.94
C SER A 76 0.62 11.96 -7.59
N ALA A 77 1.28 10.84 -7.28
CA ALA A 77 0.62 9.61 -6.88
C ALA A 77 -0.11 9.75 -5.53
N THR A 78 0.51 10.40 -4.55
CA THR A 78 -0.10 10.71 -3.25
C THR A 78 -1.37 11.56 -3.41
N ILE A 79 -1.34 12.59 -4.26
CA ILE A 79 -2.49 13.45 -4.55
C ILE A 79 -3.62 12.64 -5.18
N ASP A 80 -3.32 11.76 -6.13
CA ASP A 80 -4.32 10.87 -6.72
C ASP A 80 -4.97 9.94 -5.69
N LEU A 81 -4.19 9.40 -4.74
CA LEU A 81 -4.73 8.59 -3.66
C LEU A 81 -5.66 9.39 -2.74
N VAL A 82 -5.30 10.64 -2.43
CA VAL A 82 -6.14 11.52 -1.62
C VAL A 82 -7.45 11.86 -2.34
N ASP A 83 -7.42 12.12 -3.65
CA ASP A 83 -8.62 12.32 -4.47
C ASP A 83 -9.46 11.05 -4.62
N TRP A 84 -8.83 9.88 -4.69
CA TRP A 84 -9.54 8.61 -4.67
C TRP A 84 -10.23 8.39 -3.32
N LEU A 85 -9.54 8.67 -2.21
CA LEU A 85 -10.09 8.56 -0.86
C LEU A 85 -11.30 9.47 -0.64
N SER A 86 -11.31 10.68 -1.22
CA SER A 86 -12.47 11.57 -1.10
C SER A 86 -13.75 10.99 -1.71
N LYS A 87 -13.61 10.02 -2.62
CA LYS A 87 -14.72 9.28 -3.23
C LYS A 87 -15.01 7.94 -2.53
N ASN A 88 -14.15 7.53 -1.60
CA ASN A 88 -14.21 6.24 -0.89
C ASN A 88 -14.15 6.44 0.64
N PRO A 89 -15.19 7.03 1.25
CA PRO A 89 -15.18 7.42 2.67
C PRO A 89 -15.12 6.23 3.64
N SER A 90 -15.51 5.03 3.24
CA SER A 90 -15.31 3.82 4.06
C SER A 90 -13.83 3.50 4.24
N THR A 91 -13.03 3.59 3.18
CA THR A 91 -11.58 3.35 3.24
C THR A 91 -10.87 4.39 4.11
N ILE A 92 -11.34 5.64 4.14
CA ILE A 92 -10.84 6.67 5.07
C ILE A 92 -10.96 6.20 6.53
N LYS A 93 -12.06 5.53 6.90
CA LYS A 93 -12.25 5.01 8.27
C LYS A 93 -11.26 3.90 8.57
N HIS A 94 -11.08 2.94 7.66
CA HIS A 94 -10.10 1.86 7.85
C HIS A 94 -8.67 2.38 7.96
N ILE A 95 -8.27 3.36 7.14
CA ILE A 95 -6.93 3.98 7.23
C ILE A 95 -6.76 4.68 8.58
N GLN A 96 -7.79 5.40 9.05
CA GLN A 96 -7.76 6.05 10.35
C GLN A 96 -7.59 5.01 11.48
N GLU A 97 -8.38 3.94 11.47
CA GLU A 97 -8.32 2.88 12.48
C GLU A 97 -6.92 2.24 12.53
N VAL A 98 -6.35 1.86 11.38
CA VAL A 98 -5.01 1.28 11.33
C VAL A 98 -3.95 2.30 11.77
N GLY A 99 -4.04 3.54 11.30
CA GLY A 99 -3.10 4.60 11.67
C GLY A 99 -3.14 4.96 13.16
N ASP A 100 -4.32 4.92 13.79
CA ASP A 100 -4.49 5.15 15.22
C ASP A 100 -3.93 3.99 16.05
N ILE A 101 -4.10 2.74 15.59
CA ILE A 101 -3.46 1.56 16.20
C ILE A 101 -1.93 1.71 16.18
N LEU A 102 -1.36 2.11 15.04
CA LEU A 102 0.09 2.28 14.90
C LEU A 102 0.61 3.42 15.77
N SER A 103 -0.09 4.55 15.81
CA SER A 103 0.40 5.77 16.49
C SER A 103 0.06 5.85 17.98
N GLY A 104 -0.82 4.99 18.49
CA GLY A 104 -1.13 4.84 19.91
C GLY A 104 -0.65 3.49 20.45
N PRO A 105 -1.50 2.44 20.47
CA PRO A 105 -1.21 1.16 21.13
C PRO A 105 0.14 0.54 20.77
N VAL A 106 0.54 0.56 19.50
CA VAL A 106 1.82 -0.05 19.08
C VAL A 106 3.00 0.75 19.61
N ILE A 107 2.96 2.08 19.56
CA ILE A 107 4.02 2.93 20.14
C ILE A 107 4.09 2.73 21.65
N GLU A 108 2.94 2.74 22.34
CA GLU A 108 2.88 2.54 23.78
C GLU A 108 3.53 1.21 24.20
N GLU A 109 3.25 0.13 23.47
CA GLU A 109 3.85 -1.17 23.75
C GLU A 109 5.35 -1.20 23.44
N LEU A 110 5.79 -0.53 22.37
CA LEU A 110 7.22 -0.38 22.06
C LEU A 110 7.95 0.42 23.14
N ASP A 111 7.37 1.51 23.65
CA ASP A 111 7.97 2.30 24.72
C ASP A 111 8.01 1.52 26.04
N LYS A 112 6.95 0.77 26.35
CA LYS A 112 6.91 -0.06 27.55
C LYS A 112 8.01 -1.11 27.56
N ARG A 113 8.30 -1.74 26.42
CA ARG A 113 9.31 -2.82 26.31
C ARG A 113 10.73 -2.31 26.06
N PHE A 114 10.87 -1.24 25.28
CA PHE A 114 12.15 -0.80 24.73
C PHE A 114 12.45 0.69 24.96
N GLY A 115 11.52 1.44 25.54
CA GLY A 115 11.68 2.87 25.79
C GLY A 115 12.60 3.17 26.97
N GLY A 116 12.55 2.35 28.04
CA GLY A 116 13.38 2.53 29.23
C GLY A 116 13.38 3.98 29.72
N SER A 117 14.57 4.54 29.98
CA SER A 117 14.75 5.97 30.32
C SER A 117 14.83 6.90 29.10
N THR A 118 14.87 6.38 27.87
CA THR A 118 15.09 7.14 26.63
C THR A 118 14.05 6.85 25.51
N PRO A 119 12.74 6.89 25.78
CA PRO A 119 11.71 6.51 24.79
C PRO A 119 11.76 7.34 23.50
N ARG A 120 12.16 8.62 23.58
CA ARG A 120 12.33 9.48 22.41
C ARG A 120 13.44 9.01 21.47
N GLU A 121 14.52 8.43 21.99
CA GLU A 121 15.60 7.88 21.16
C GLU A 121 15.14 6.60 20.45
N THR A 122 14.46 5.71 21.19
CA THR A 122 13.83 4.51 20.61
C THR A 122 12.88 4.89 19.47
N ARG A 123 12.00 5.87 19.68
CA ARG A 123 11.10 6.37 18.64
C ARG A 123 11.83 7.00 17.45
N ARG A 124 12.95 7.70 17.64
CA ARG A 124 13.76 8.23 16.51
C ARG A 124 14.27 7.12 15.59
N ARG A 125 14.57 5.94 16.12
CA ARG A 125 15.02 4.81 15.29
C ARG A 125 13.92 4.29 14.35
N LEU A 126 12.65 4.54 14.69
CA LEU A 126 11.49 4.16 13.86
C LEU A 126 11.22 5.14 12.72
N THR A 127 11.81 6.34 12.72
CA THR A 127 11.51 7.35 11.68
C THR A 127 12.11 7.00 10.31
N ASN A 128 13.07 6.07 10.26
CA ASN A 128 13.68 5.61 9.03
C ASN A 128 12.89 4.44 8.43
N HIS A 129 11.74 4.75 7.83
CA HIS A 129 10.92 3.83 7.01
C HIS A 129 10.28 2.62 7.71
N PHE A 130 10.44 2.44 9.03
CA PHE A 130 9.90 1.29 9.76
C PHE A 130 8.40 1.05 9.53
N TRP A 131 7.58 2.11 9.64
CA TRP A 131 6.12 1.97 9.54
C TRP A 131 5.66 1.61 8.14
N CYS A 132 6.27 2.20 7.11
CA CYS A 132 5.92 1.91 5.74
C CYS A 132 6.51 0.56 5.27
N ASP A 133 7.64 0.10 5.83
CA ASP A 133 8.11 -1.29 5.68
C ASP A 133 7.10 -2.29 6.25
N LEU A 134 6.66 -2.07 7.49
CA LEU A 134 5.67 -2.91 8.16
C LEU A 134 4.38 -3.02 7.33
N LEU A 135 3.83 -1.89 6.91
CA LEU A 135 2.58 -1.84 6.15
C LEU A 135 2.70 -2.47 4.76
N ALA A 136 3.80 -2.22 4.05
CA ALA A 136 4.07 -2.87 2.76
C ALA A 136 4.21 -4.39 2.92
N ALA A 137 4.93 -4.85 3.94
CA ALA A 137 5.10 -6.27 4.24
C ALA A 137 3.78 -6.95 4.64
N LEU A 138 2.94 -6.28 5.44
CA LEU A 138 1.59 -6.76 5.77
C LEU A 138 0.73 -6.89 4.51
N ALA A 139 0.71 -5.87 3.65
CA ALA A 139 -0.04 -5.92 2.41
C ALA A 139 0.44 -7.06 1.48
N GLU A 140 1.75 -7.29 1.41
CA GLU A 140 2.32 -8.40 0.65
C GLU A 140 1.92 -9.76 1.24
N ALA A 141 1.99 -9.92 2.57
CA ALA A 141 1.61 -11.13 3.26
C ALA A 141 0.12 -11.47 3.06
N ILE A 142 -0.77 -10.47 3.16
CA ILE A 142 -2.19 -10.62 2.87
C ILE A 142 -2.42 -11.04 1.40
N GLY A 143 -1.63 -10.50 0.48
CA GLY A 143 -1.69 -10.87 -0.93
C GLY A 143 -1.27 -12.31 -1.18
N LYS A 144 -0.19 -12.76 -0.52
CA LYS A 144 0.25 -14.16 -0.57
C LYS A 144 -0.79 -15.10 0.02
N PHE A 145 -1.41 -14.72 1.14
CA PHE A 145 -2.53 -15.46 1.73
C PHE A 145 -3.70 -15.59 0.74
N SER A 146 -4.08 -14.48 0.11
CA SER A 146 -5.16 -14.48 -0.89
C SER A 146 -4.88 -15.40 -2.07
N LYS A 147 -3.63 -15.40 -2.58
CA LYS A 147 -3.19 -16.33 -3.64
C LYS A 147 -3.16 -17.78 -3.17
N ALA A 148 -2.77 -18.04 -1.92
CA ALA A 148 -2.79 -19.39 -1.37
C ALA A 148 -4.23 -19.93 -1.26
N MET A 149 -5.21 -19.07 -0.95
CA MET A 149 -6.62 -19.47 -0.97
C MET A 149 -7.11 -19.89 -2.35
N ASP A 150 -6.52 -19.37 -3.43
CA ASP A 150 -6.84 -19.79 -4.80
C ASP A 150 -6.39 -21.22 -5.11
N GLN A 151 -5.44 -21.78 -4.35
CA GLN A 151 -4.87 -23.13 -4.54
C GLN A 151 -5.56 -24.21 -3.70
N ILE A 152 -6.48 -23.82 -2.81
CA ILE A 152 -7.20 -24.75 -1.93
C ILE A 152 -7.95 -25.84 -2.69
N PRO A 153 -8.67 -25.55 -3.80
CA PRO A 153 -9.36 -26.58 -4.56
C PRO A 153 -8.42 -27.70 -5.04
N GLU A 154 -7.27 -27.34 -5.61
CA GLU A 154 -6.28 -28.28 -6.12
C GLU A 154 -5.71 -29.16 -4.99
N HIS A 155 -5.42 -28.57 -3.83
CA HIS A 155 -4.93 -29.31 -2.66
C HIS A 155 -5.98 -30.31 -2.13
N VAL A 156 -7.24 -29.90 -2.03
CA VAL A 156 -8.33 -30.76 -1.53
C VAL A 156 -8.64 -31.87 -2.53
N THR A 157 -8.71 -31.58 -3.83
CA THR A 157 -8.86 -32.60 -4.88
C THR A 157 -7.73 -33.63 -4.77
N THR A 158 -6.48 -33.18 -4.65
CA THR A 158 -5.33 -34.09 -4.50
C THR A 158 -5.45 -34.98 -3.27
N ALA A 159 -5.81 -34.41 -2.12
CA ALA A 159 -5.98 -35.16 -0.87
C ALA A 159 -7.10 -36.22 -0.96
N ILE A 160 -8.24 -35.88 -1.57
CA ILE A 160 -9.35 -36.83 -1.78
C ILE A 160 -8.94 -37.96 -2.72
N MET A 161 -8.22 -37.64 -3.81
CA MET A 161 -7.75 -38.66 -4.75
C MET A 161 -6.69 -39.58 -4.13
N GLN A 162 -5.85 -39.07 -3.22
CA GLN A 162 -4.84 -39.86 -2.52
C GLN A 162 -5.42 -40.77 -1.44
N SER A 163 -6.50 -40.37 -0.76
CA SER A 163 -7.15 -41.20 0.27
C SER A 163 -7.93 -42.37 -0.35
N ARG A 164 -8.39 -42.25 -1.59
CA ARG A 164 -9.16 -43.27 -2.33
C ARG A 164 -8.32 -44.35 -3.02
N LYS A 165 -7.08 -44.59 -2.57
CA LYS A 165 -6.08 -45.49 -3.18
C LYS A 165 -6.53 -46.93 -3.53
N ALA A 166 -7.72 -47.39 -3.12
CA ALA A 166 -8.24 -48.74 -3.41
C ALA A 166 -9.13 -48.83 -4.66
N GLU A 167 -9.68 -47.71 -5.16
CA GLU A 167 -10.58 -47.71 -6.32
C GLU A 167 -9.85 -47.21 -7.57
N ARG A 168 -10.01 -47.92 -8.70
CA ARG A 168 -9.35 -47.61 -9.99
C ARG A 168 -9.37 -46.11 -10.28
N ARG A 169 -8.18 -45.51 -10.47
CA ARG A 169 -8.02 -44.12 -10.93
C ARG A 169 -8.77 -43.94 -12.25
N SER A 170 -9.93 -43.30 -12.18
CA SER A 170 -10.78 -42.98 -13.32
C SER A 170 -10.71 -41.48 -13.58
N ALA A 171 -10.43 -41.09 -14.83
CA ALA A 171 -10.42 -39.69 -15.25
C ALA A 171 -11.79 -38.99 -15.04
N LEU A 172 -12.88 -39.76 -15.17
CA LEU A 172 -14.23 -39.26 -14.88
C LEU A 172 -14.40 -38.94 -13.39
N LEU A 173 -13.88 -39.80 -12.50
CA LEU A 173 -13.96 -39.57 -11.05
C LEU A 173 -13.14 -38.35 -10.64
N GLU A 174 -11.94 -38.18 -11.19
CA GLU A 174 -11.11 -37.01 -10.96
C GLU A 174 -11.84 -35.72 -11.37
N GLY A 175 -12.40 -35.69 -12.58
CA GLY A 175 -13.19 -34.54 -13.05
C GLY A 175 -14.39 -34.22 -12.16
N LEU A 176 -15.12 -35.24 -11.68
CA LEU A 176 -16.23 -35.07 -10.75
C LEU A 176 -15.78 -34.49 -9.40
N VAL A 177 -14.67 -34.99 -8.84
CA VAL A 177 -14.11 -34.48 -7.58
C VAL A 177 -13.64 -33.04 -7.74
N THR A 178 -12.91 -32.71 -8.82
CA THR A 178 -12.47 -31.34 -9.09
C THR A 178 -13.65 -30.38 -9.17
N LEU A 179 -14.71 -30.73 -9.89
CA LEU A 179 -15.90 -29.91 -10.01
C LEU A 179 -16.60 -29.73 -8.65
N ALA A 180 -16.78 -30.81 -7.90
CA ALA A 180 -17.45 -30.76 -6.60
C ALA A 180 -16.67 -29.87 -5.60
N VAL A 181 -15.35 -30.03 -5.54
CA VAL A 181 -14.48 -29.23 -4.65
C VAL A 181 -14.53 -27.75 -5.03
N ARG A 182 -14.40 -27.40 -6.32
CA ARG A 182 -14.46 -26.01 -6.76
C ARG A 182 -15.81 -25.37 -6.45
N THR A 183 -16.91 -26.05 -6.78
CA THR A 183 -18.26 -25.56 -6.50
C THR A 183 -18.52 -25.37 -5.00
N ALA A 184 -17.98 -26.25 -4.15
CA ALA A 184 -18.08 -26.11 -2.70
C ALA A 184 -17.17 -25.00 -2.13
N TRP A 185 -16.01 -24.76 -2.74
CA TRP A 185 -15.03 -23.78 -2.27
C TRP A 185 -15.43 -22.33 -2.55
N GLU A 186 -16.02 -22.04 -3.72
CA GLU A 186 -16.32 -20.66 -4.12
C GLU A 186 -17.18 -19.88 -3.10
N PRO A 187 -18.27 -20.45 -2.52
CA PRO A 187 -19.02 -19.77 -1.46
C PRO A 187 -18.18 -19.50 -0.20
N ILE A 188 -17.32 -20.45 0.20
CA ILE A 188 -16.45 -20.30 1.38
C ILE A 188 -15.42 -19.20 1.15
N LYS A 189 -14.79 -19.18 -0.03
CA LYS A 189 -13.87 -18.14 -0.46
C LYS A 189 -14.54 -16.76 -0.47
N SER A 190 -15.77 -16.68 -0.97
CA SER A 190 -16.57 -15.46 -0.96
C SER A 190 -16.80 -14.95 0.47
N MET A 191 -17.16 -15.83 1.42
CA MET A 191 -17.30 -15.46 2.84
C MET A 191 -16.01 -14.84 3.39
N ILE A 192 -14.84 -15.42 3.08
CA ILE A 192 -13.56 -14.87 3.53
C ILE A 192 -13.32 -13.48 2.93
N ARG A 193 -13.62 -13.26 1.64
CA ARG A 193 -13.53 -11.92 1.04
C ARG A 193 -14.45 -10.90 1.71
N THR A 194 -15.67 -11.29 2.06
CA THR A 194 -16.61 -10.41 2.77
C THR A 194 -16.15 -10.00 4.16
N THR A 195 -15.16 -10.69 4.76
CA THR A 195 -14.52 -10.24 6.01
C THR A 195 -13.60 -9.03 5.83
N GLY A 196 -13.39 -8.56 4.58
CA GLY A 196 -12.68 -7.31 4.30
C GLY A 196 -11.17 -7.47 4.11
N ILE A 197 -10.66 -8.68 3.87
CA ILE A 197 -9.22 -8.93 3.71
C ILE A 197 -8.60 -8.11 2.57
N GLU A 198 -9.26 -8.02 1.42
CA GLU A 198 -8.78 -7.22 0.27
C GLU A 198 -8.79 -5.72 0.60
N GLU A 199 -9.78 -5.27 1.37
CA GLU A 199 -9.87 -3.88 1.80
C GLU A 199 -8.82 -3.53 2.85
N LEU A 200 -8.49 -4.46 3.77
CA LEU A 200 -7.37 -4.34 4.69
C LEU A 200 -6.05 -4.27 3.93
N GLN A 201 -5.87 -5.10 2.91
CA GLN A 201 -4.68 -5.05 2.05
C GLN A 201 -4.53 -3.69 1.39
N ARG A 202 -5.60 -3.17 0.77
CA ARG A 202 -5.60 -1.84 0.16
C ARG A 202 -5.32 -0.74 1.18
N THR A 203 -5.95 -0.83 2.36
CA THR A 203 -5.72 0.09 3.48
C THR A 203 -4.24 0.13 3.87
N CYS A 204 -3.60 -1.03 4.03
CA CYS A 204 -2.17 -1.10 4.31
C CYS A 204 -1.32 -0.46 3.20
N ARG A 205 -1.64 -0.70 1.92
CA ARG A 205 -0.91 -0.08 0.80
C ARG A 205 -1.05 1.43 0.80
N ILE A 206 -2.27 1.95 0.89
CA ILE A 206 -2.51 3.40 0.86
C ILE A 206 -1.82 4.05 2.05
N LEU A 207 -2.00 3.52 3.26
CA LEU A 207 -1.33 4.05 4.45
C LEU A 207 0.19 3.99 4.32
N ALA A 208 0.76 2.92 3.76
CA ALA A 208 2.20 2.81 3.51
C ALA A 208 2.72 3.95 2.62
N VAL A 209 1.97 4.32 1.57
CA VAL A 209 2.33 5.46 0.71
C VAL A 209 2.21 6.77 1.46
N LEU A 210 1.08 7.01 2.14
CA LEU A 210 0.81 8.28 2.82
C LEU A 210 1.74 8.54 4.02
N ILE A 211 2.18 7.50 4.71
CA ILE A 211 3.06 7.59 5.88
C ILE A 211 4.55 7.61 5.52
N CYS A 212 4.91 7.13 4.33
CA CYS A 212 6.29 7.05 3.92
C CYS A 212 6.84 8.47 3.73
N PRO A 213 7.94 8.85 4.39
CA PRO A 213 8.54 10.14 4.14
C PRO A 213 9.09 10.21 2.71
N ALA A 214 9.79 9.19 2.24
CA ALA A 214 10.46 9.21 0.94
C ALA A 214 10.07 7.99 0.08
N PRO A 215 8.81 7.88 -0.39
CA PRO A 215 8.36 6.74 -1.19
C PRO A 215 9.19 6.55 -2.46
N GLU A 216 9.76 7.63 -2.99
CA GLU A 216 10.61 7.62 -4.17
C GLU A 216 12.00 6.98 -3.97
N ASN A 217 12.41 6.79 -2.70
CA ASN A 217 13.65 6.12 -2.31
C ASN A 217 13.41 4.83 -1.52
N HIS A 218 12.17 4.34 -1.46
CA HIS A 218 11.80 3.20 -0.61
C HIS A 218 11.23 2.04 -1.42
N LYS A 219 12.09 1.06 -1.73
CA LYS A 219 11.76 -0.08 -2.61
C LYS A 219 10.53 -0.89 -2.15
N ALA A 220 10.38 -1.15 -0.84
CA ALA A 220 9.24 -1.90 -0.32
C ALA A 220 7.90 -1.18 -0.59
N VAL A 221 7.86 0.15 -0.44
CA VAL A 221 6.68 0.96 -0.79
C VAL A 221 6.46 1.01 -2.29
N GLN A 222 7.52 1.15 -3.09
CA GLN A 222 7.42 1.16 -4.55
C GLN A 222 6.81 -0.13 -5.10
N ASP A 223 7.32 -1.28 -4.63
CA ASP A 223 6.94 -2.60 -5.15
C ASP A 223 5.66 -3.15 -4.49
N GLY A 224 5.51 -2.96 -3.17
CA GLY A 224 4.43 -3.54 -2.38
C GLY A 224 3.17 -2.67 -2.29
N ALA A 225 3.28 -1.36 -2.53
CA ALA A 225 2.17 -0.42 -2.41
C ALA A 225 1.91 0.42 -3.67
N LEU A 226 2.87 1.23 -4.13
CA LEU A 226 2.68 2.12 -5.28
C LEU A 226 2.37 1.35 -6.56
N LEU A 227 3.11 0.29 -6.88
CA LEU A 227 2.90 -0.49 -8.10
C LEU A 227 1.49 -1.12 -8.16
N PRO A 228 1.01 -1.85 -7.13
CA PRO A 228 -0.37 -2.33 -7.12
C PRO A 228 -1.40 -1.20 -7.24
N LEU A 229 -1.24 -0.11 -6.48
CA LEU A 229 -2.20 1.01 -6.52
C LEU A 229 -2.22 1.73 -7.88
N ALA A 230 -1.06 1.84 -8.54
CA ALA A 230 -0.95 2.39 -9.88
C ALA A 230 -1.74 1.57 -10.92
N LYS A 231 -1.76 0.24 -10.75
CA LYS A 231 -2.57 -0.69 -11.57
C LYS A 231 -4.06 -0.62 -11.24
N GLU A 232 -4.42 -0.44 -9.97
CA GLU A 232 -5.82 -0.43 -9.53
C GLU A 232 -6.60 0.81 -9.97
N GLY A 233 -5.96 1.98 -10.16
CA GLY A 233 -6.69 3.15 -10.63
C GLY A 233 -6.08 4.54 -10.41
N MET A 234 -4.76 4.70 -10.38
CA MET A 234 -4.16 6.04 -10.42
C MET A 234 -4.49 6.77 -11.74
N LEU A 235 -4.33 8.10 -11.79
CA LEU A 235 -4.47 8.81 -13.06
C LEU A 235 -3.31 8.47 -13.99
N GLU A 236 -3.57 8.48 -15.31
CA GLU A 236 -2.55 8.18 -16.31
C GLU A 236 -1.33 9.10 -16.17
N ILE A 237 -1.56 10.40 -15.95
CA ILE A 237 -0.47 11.37 -15.78
C ILE A 237 0.47 11.01 -14.61
N SER A 238 -0.07 10.53 -13.48
CA SER A 238 0.75 10.12 -12.35
C SER A 238 1.49 8.82 -12.65
N ARG A 239 0.86 7.86 -13.34
CA ARG A 239 1.53 6.64 -13.82
C ARG A 239 2.71 6.96 -14.74
N GLU A 240 2.50 7.86 -15.71
CA GLU A 240 3.53 8.30 -16.63
C GLU A 240 4.70 8.98 -15.89
N ARG A 241 4.39 9.84 -14.91
CA ARG A 241 5.40 10.48 -14.05
C ARG A 241 6.22 9.46 -13.27
N LEU A 242 5.57 8.48 -12.63
CA LEU A 242 6.24 7.38 -11.93
C LEU A 242 7.12 6.57 -12.89
N ALA A 243 6.60 6.25 -14.08
CA ALA A 243 7.33 5.50 -15.09
C ALA A 243 8.56 6.24 -15.63
N GLN A 244 8.55 7.58 -15.63
CA GLN A 244 9.71 8.39 -16.01
C GLN A 244 10.80 8.44 -14.94
N VAL A 245 10.48 8.10 -13.69
CA VAL A 245 11.41 8.25 -12.56
C VAL A 245 11.89 6.95 -11.93
N PHE A 246 11.15 5.86 -12.15
CA PHE A 246 11.45 4.55 -11.60
C PHE A 246 12.23 3.65 -12.58
N PRO A 247 12.91 2.61 -12.05
CA PRO A 247 13.68 1.67 -12.88
C PRO A 247 12.83 0.95 -13.94
N GLU A 248 13.48 0.55 -15.03
CA GLU A 248 12.83 -0.11 -16.17
C GLU A 248 12.07 -1.39 -15.79
N ASP A 249 12.57 -2.17 -14.82
CA ASP A 249 11.89 -3.38 -14.35
C ASP A 249 10.56 -3.08 -13.65
N TRP A 250 10.49 -1.96 -12.92
CA TRP A 250 9.26 -1.48 -12.30
C TRP A 250 8.27 -1.02 -13.38
N VAL A 251 8.74 -0.28 -14.39
CA VAL A 251 7.93 0.19 -15.52
C VAL A 251 7.37 -0.97 -16.33
N ARG A 252 8.18 -1.99 -16.61
CA ARG A 252 7.74 -3.21 -17.28
C ARG A 252 6.62 -3.89 -16.50
N ARG A 253 6.82 -4.10 -15.19
CA ARG A 253 5.79 -4.69 -14.32
C ARG A 253 4.51 -3.87 -14.27
N LEU A 254 4.58 -2.54 -14.39
CA LEU A 254 3.39 -1.68 -14.46
C LEU A 254 2.59 -1.95 -15.75
N ARG A 255 3.28 -2.17 -16.88
CA ARG A 255 2.67 -2.38 -18.20
C ARG A 255 2.16 -3.80 -18.42
N ASP A 256 2.83 -4.81 -17.87
CA ASP A 256 2.54 -6.23 -18.12
C ASP A 256 1.10 -6.66 -17.74
N ASP A 257 0.44 -5.95 -16.81
CA ASP A 257 -0.95 -6.24 -16.40
C ASP A 257 -2.02 -5.41 -17.14
N LEU A 258 -1.62 -4.38 -17.91
CA LEU A 258 -2.56 -3.55 -18.70
C LEU A 258 -2.87 -4.14 -20.08
N GLY A 259 -2.16 -5.21 -20.48
CA GLY A 259 -2.32 -5.90 -21.76
C GLY A 259 -3.16 -7.19 -21.71
N GLY A 260 -3.76 -7.51 -20.55
CA GLY A 260 -4.62 -8.68 -20.37
C GLY A 260 -6.09 -8.29 -20.25
N ALA A 261 -6.71 -7.89 -21.36
CA ALA A 261 -8.16 -7.79 -21.53
C ALA A 261 -8.61 -8.88 -22.50
#